data_AF-J3HP78-F1
#
_entry.id   AF-J3HP78-F1
#
_cell.length_a   1.000
_cell.length_b   1.000
_cell.length_c   1.000
_cell.angle_alpha   90.00
_cell.angle_beta   90.00
_cell.angle_gamma   90.00
#
_symmetry.space_group_name_H-M   'P 1'
#
loop_
_entity.id
_entity.type
_entity.pdbx_description
1 polymer ?
#
loop_
_entity_poly.entity_id
_entity_poly.type
_entity_poly.pdbx_seq_one_letter_code
_entity_poly.pdbx_strand_id
1 'polypeptide(L)'
;MFDHVKFGVSDYAASKAFYLKALEPIGATVISEGSPTYGVELSSQDEASLCLYETEEKPAHLHLAFKAKSRQQVDAFYHAALAAGGKDNGAPGLRPRYHAHYYAAFVIDPDGHNIEMVCHKPEA
;
A
#
# COMPACT_ATOMS: atom_id res chain seq x y z
N MET A 1 -12.12 -9.66 -7.65
CA MET A 1 -12.04 -9.98 -6.21
C MET A 1 -10.72 -10.69 -6.02
N PHE A 2 -9.82 -10.14 -5.20
CA PHE A 2 -8.62 -10.84 -4.75
C PHE A 2 -8.90 -11.32 -3.33
N ASP A 3 -8.35 -12.48 -2.96
CA ASP A 3 -8.37 -12.98 -1.59
C ASP A 3 -7.14 -12.47 -0.83
N HIS A 4 -5.96 -12.67 -1.42
CA HIS A 4 -4.71 -12.08 -0.96
C HIS A 4 -3.76 -11.85 -2.14
N VAL A 5 -2.75 -11.01 -1.92
CA VAL A 5 -1.61 -10.80 -2.82
C VAL A 5 -0.34 -11.09 -2.03
N LYS A 6 0.47 -12.04 -2.49
CA LYS A 6 1.75 -12.40 -1.86
C LYS A 6 2.91 -12.13 -2.79
N PHE A 7 3.93 -11.41 -2.33
CA PHE A 7 5.15 -11.15 -3.09
C PHE A 7 6.37 -11.05 -2.19
N GLY A 8 7.55 -11.22 -2.79
CA GLY A 8 8.83 -11.19 -2.11
C GLY A 8 9.40 -9.77 -2.01
N VAL A 9 10.07 -9.47 -0.89
CA VAL A 9 10.73 -8.20 -0.60
C VAL A 9 12.20 -8.42 -0.26
N SER A 10 13.05 -7.43 -0.55
CA SER A 10 14.51 -7.53 -0.34
C SER A 10 14.95 -7.29 1.11
N ASP A 11 14.16 -6.54 1.89
CA ASP A 11 14.37 -6.35 3.34
C ASP A 11 13.01 -6.46 4.04
N TYR A 12 12.80 -7.57 4.75
CA TYR A 12 11.53 -7.84 5.42
C TYR A 12 11.18 -6.78 6.46
N ALA A 13 12.16 -6.38 7.28
CA ALA A 13 11.91 -5.45 8.37
C ALA A 13 11.55 -4.06 7.85
N ALA A 14 12.27 -3.58 6.83
CA ALA A 14 12.00 -2.30 6.18
C ALA A 14 10.63 -2.29 5.48
N SER A 15 10.34 -3.32 4.68
CA SER A 15 9.07 -3.38 3.93
C SER A 15 7.88 -3.57 4.86
N LYS A 16 7.98 -4.41 5.90
CA LYS A 16 6.92 -4.53 6.92
C LYS A 16 6.66 -3.18 7.62
N ALA A 17 7.70 -2.48 8.06
CA ALA A 17 7.56 -1.19 8.72
C ALA A 17 6.91 -0.15 7.79
N PHE A 18 7.31 -0.13 6.52
CA PHE A 18 6.72 0.73 5.49
C PHE A 18 5.23 0.46 5.32
N TYR A 19 4.84 -0.79 5.01
CA TYR A 19 3.45 -1.11 4.70
C TYR A 19 2.53 -0.97 5.91
N LEU A 20 2.99 -1.30 7.11
CA LEU A 20 2.22 -1.06 8.33
C LEU A 20 1.91 0.43 8.52
N LYS A 21 2.88 1.31 8.26
CA LYS A 21 2.68 2.75 8.40
C LYS A 21 1.85 3.33 7.26
N ALA A 22 2.16 2.97 6.02
CA ALA A 22 1.45 3.44 4.84
C ALA A 22 -0.04 3.06 4.88
N LEU A 23 -0.37 1.84 5.32
CA LEU A 23 -1.74 1.31 5.32
C LEU A 23 -2.48 1.48 6.65
N GLU A 24 -1.83 2.03 7.69
CA GLU A 24 -2.47 2.43 8.95
C GLU A 24 -3.76 3.27 8.75
N PRO A 25 -3.84 4.24 7.80
CA PRO A 25 -5.03 5.07 7.59
C PRO A 25 -6.28 4.33 7.09
N ILE A 26 -6.10 3.16 6.47
CA ILE A 26 -7.21 2.28 6.10
C ILE A 26 -7.49 1.20 7.15
N GLY A 27 -6.75 1.21 8.26
CA GLY A 27 -6.90 0.29 9.37
C GLY A 27 -6.24 -1.07 9.14
N ALA A 28 -5.23 -1.15 8.26
CA ALA A 28 -4.52 -2.40 8.05
C ALA A 28 -3.65 -2.74 9.27
N THR A 29 -3.72 -3.98 9.73
CA THR A 29 -2.90 -4.50 10.83
C THR A 29 -2.30 -5.86 10.46
N VAL A 30 -1.29 -6.30 11.22
CA VAL A 30 -0.81 -7.68 11.13
C VAL A 30 -1.92 -8.62 11.61
N ILE A 31 -2.28 -9.59 10.77
CA ILE A 31 -3.23 -10.65 11.13
C ILE A 31 -2.55 -12.02 11.27
N SER A 32 -1.38 -12.20 10.65
CA SER A 32 -0.55 -13.40 10.79
C SER A 32 0.92 -13.06 10.52
N GLU A 33 1.84 -13.71 11.22
CA GLU A 33 3.28 -13.54 11.05
C GLU A 33 4.05 -14.80 11.44
N GLY A 34 5.06 -15.15 10.64
CA GLY A 34 5.90 -16.33 10.81
C GLY A 34 7.26 -16.14 10.15
N SER A 35 8.10 -15.31 10.76
CA SER A 35 9.41 -14.96 10.18
C SER A 35 10.42 -16.11 10.27
N PRO A 36 11.38 -16.23 9.32
CA PRO A 36 11.51 -15.43 8.10
C PRO A 36 10.79 -16.05 6.88
N THR A 37 10.39 -17.32 6.94
CA THR A 37 9.94 -18.10 5.76
C THR A 37 8.46 -17.94 5.41
N TYR A 38 7.56 -17.78 6.40
CA TYR A 38 6.15 -17.53 6.10
C TYR A 38 5.91 -16.06 5.75
N GLY A 39 6.57 -15.14 6.48
CA GLY A 39 6.49 -13.70 6.28
C GLY A 39 5.46 -13.02 7.17
N VAL A 40 4.83 -11.95 6.68
CA VAL A 40 3.75 -11.20 7.35
C VAL A 40 2.54 -11.10 6.45
N GLU A 41 1.34 -11.14 7.04
CA GLU A 41 0.07 -10.88 6.39
C GLU A 41 -0.62 -9.67 7.03
N LEU A 42 -0.95 -8.69 6.20
CA LEU A 42 -1.62 -7.44 6.58
C LEU A 42 -3.02 -7.40 5.96
N SER A 43 -4.04 -7.02 6.74
CA SER A 43 -5.40 -6.83 6.22
C SER A 43 -6.14 -5.74 6.98
N SER A 44 -7.13 -5.12 6.32
CA SER A 44 -8.09 -4.19 6.92
C SER A 44 -9.51 -4.75 6.80
N GLN A 45 -10.08 -5.28 7.88
CA GLN A 45 -11.52 -5.66 8.00
C GLN A 45 -12.11 -6.44 6.80
N ASP A 46 -11.83 -7.74 6.70
CA ASP A 46 -12.33 -8.67 5.66
C ASP A 46 -11.98 -8.29 4.20
N GLU A 47 -11.14 -7.27 4.00
CA GLU A 47 -10.58 -6.93 2.69
C GLU A 47 -9.40 -7.87 2.34
N ALA A 48 -9.04 -7.89 1.06
CA ALA A 48 -7.95 -8.72 0.56
C ALA A 48 -6.63 -8.45 1.33
N SER A 49 -5.93 -9.51 1.71
CA SER A 49 -4.68 -9.40 2.46
C SER A 49 -3.48 -9.08 1.57
N LEU A 50 -2.51 -8.34 2.13
CA LEU A 50 -1.18 -8.15 1.57
C LEU A 50 -0.17 -9.01 2.34
N CYS A 51 0.52 -9.91 1.65
CA CYS A 51 1.49 -10.80 2.25
C CYS A 51 2.90 -10.50 1.72
N LEU A 52 3.86 -10.33 2.63
CA LEU A 52 5.27 -10.07 2.32
C LEU A 52 6.14 -11.20 2.87
N TYR A 53 7.12 -11.66 2.11
CA TYR A 53 8.15 -12.59 2.60
C TYR A 53 9.53 -12.15 2.11
N GLU A 54 10.58 -12.44 2.88
CA GLU A 54 11.94 -12.09 2.47
C GLU A 54 12.43 -13.02 1.35
N THR A 55 13.08 -12.45 0.33
CA THR A 55 13.69 -13.22 -0.75
C THR A 55 14.91 -12.51 -1.34
N GLU A 56 15.86 -13.28 -1.87
CA GLU A 56 16.97 -12.76 -2.67
C GLU A 56 16.60 -12.57 -4.15
N GLU A 57 15.43 -13.09 -4.57
CA GLU A 57 14.92 -12.87 -5.92
C GLU A 57 14.59 -11.40 -6.12
N LYS A 58 15.17 -10.77 -7.16
CA LYS A 58 14.84 -9.39 -7.49
C LYS A 58 13.38 -9.30 -7.94
N PRO A 59 12.49 -8.62 -7.19
CA PRO A 59 11.09 -8.59 -7.53
C PRO A 59 10.88 -7.78 -8.82
N ALA A 60 9.92 -8.22 -9.64
CA ALA A 60 9.45 -7.41 -10.76
C ALA A 60 8.78 -6.14 -10.24
N HIS A 61 8.82 -5.06 -11.00
CA HIS A 61 8.11 -3.84 -10.62
C HIS A 61 6.60 -4.09 -10.58
N LEU A 62 6.00 -3.93 -9.42
CA LEU A 62 4.56 -4.02 -9.20
C LEU A 62 3.92 -2.64 -9.09
N HIS A 63 2.66 -2.58 -9.47
CA HIS A 63 1.77 -1.48 -9.14
C HIS A 63 0.57 -2.03 -8.37
N LEU A 64 0.38 -1.55 -7.14
CA LEU A 64 -0.68 -2.01 -6.23
C LEU A 64 -1.51 -0.80 -5.79
N ALA A 65 -2.81 -0.84 -6.08
CA ALA A 65 -3.75 0.23 -5.73
C ALA A 65 -4.71 -0.25 -4.63
N PHE A 66 -4.70 0.45 -3.50
CA PHE A 66 -5.55 0.20 -2.35
C PHE A 66 -6.75 1.14 -2.37
N LYS A 67 -7.93 0.61 -2.03
CA LYS A 67 -9.17 1.36 -2.06
C LYS A 67 -9.39 2.12 -0.75
N ALA A 68 -9.47 3.44 -0.84
CA ALA A 68 -9.85 4.33 0.25
C ALA A 68 -11.38 4.55 0.31
N LYS A 69 -11.91 4.67 1.53
CA LYS A 69 -13.31 5.00 1.81
C LYS A 69 -13.60 6.51 1.71
N SER A 70 -12.57 7.36 1.77
CA SER A 70 -12.62 8.82 1.65
C SER A 70 -11.34 9.41 1.02
N ARG A 71 -11.40 10.65 0.52
CA ARG A 71 -10.20 11.38 0.04
C ARG A 71 -9.19 11.62 1.16
N GLN A 72 -9.65 11.90 2.38
CA GLN A 72 -8.81 12.07 3.56
C GLN A 72 -7.91 10.85 3.83
N GLN A 73 -8.39 9.62 3.58
CA GLN A 73 -7.56 8.42 3.71
C GLN A 73 -6.44 8.37 2.65
N VAL A 74 -6.68 8.92 1.46
CA VAL A 74 -5.64 9.06 0.41
C VAL A 74 -4.57 10.05 0.88
N ASP A 75 -4.98 11.20 1.41
CA ASP A 75 -4.05 12.20 1.95
C ASP A 75 -3.22 11.64 3.12
N ALA A 76 -3.89 10.96 4.07
CA ALA A 76 -3.25 10.35 5.22
C ALA A 76 -2.27 9.23 4.81
N PHE A 77 -2.65 8.37 3.86
CA PHE A 77 -1.76 7.36 3.27
C PHE A 77 -0.50 8.01 2.73
N TYR A 78 -0.65 9.07 1.93
CA TYR A 78 0.49 9.71 1.28
C TYR A 78 1.50 10.24 2.30
N HIS A 79 1.02 10.97 3.31
CA HIS A 79 1.89 11.50 4.35
C HIS A 79 2.53 10.40 5.20
N ALA A 80 1.78 9.34 5.56
CA ALA A 80 2.31 8.24 6.34
C ALA A 80 3.37 7.43 5.55
N ALA A 81 3.13 7.19 4.27
CA ALA A 81 4.05 6.46 3.40
C ALA A 81 5.35 7.24 3.17
N LEU A 82 5.29 8.55 2.97
CA LEU A 82 6.50 9.40 2.89
C LEU A 82 7.26 9.43 4.22
N ALA A 83 6.55 9.56 5.35
CA ALA A 83 7.16 9.52 6.68
C ALA A 83 7.83 8.16 6.99
N ALA A 84 7.34 7.08 6.38
CA ALA A 84 7.91 5.75 6.46
C ALA A 84 9.08 5.50 5.49
N GLY A 85 9.56 6.53 4.79
CA GLY A 85 10.71 6.44 3.88
C GLY A 85 10.36 6.16 2.42
N GLY A 86 9.06 6.14 2.07
CA GLY A 86 8.62 6.08 0.68
C GLY A 86 9.01 7.33 -0.09
N LYS A 87 9.13 7.21 -1.42
CA LYS A 87 9.45 8.33 -2.31
C LYS A 87 8.21 8.83 -3.02
N ASP A 88 8.06 10.14 -3.15
CA ASP A 88 6.96 10.72 -3.90
C ASP A 88 6.93 10.21 -5.36
N ASN A 89 5.74 9.83 -5.81
CA ASN A 89 5.46 9.48 -7.21
C ASN A 89 4.19 10.19 -7.74
N GLY A 90 3.63 11.12 -6.96
CA GLY A 90 2.40 11.82 -7.29
C GLY A 90 1.58 12.14 -6.05
N ALA A 91 1.66 13.40 -5.62
CA ALA A 91 0.89 13.94 -4.51
C ALA A 91 -0.64 13.72 -4.64
N PRO A 92 -1.39 13.68 -3.53
CA PRO A 92 -2.83 13.52 -3.54
C PRO A 92 -3.53 14.51 -4.48
N GLY A 93 -4.49 14.01 -5.26
CA GLY A 93 -5.29 14.87 -6.12
C GLY A 93 -6.21 14.11 -7.07
N LEU A 94 -7.05 14.86 -7.78
CA LEU A 94 -7.88 14.31 -8.85
C LEU A 94 -7.03 13.85 -10.03
N ARG A 95 -7.45 12.75 -10.65
CA ARG A 95 -6.91 12.17 -11.87
C ARG A 95 -8.01 12.15 -12.93
N PRO A 96 -8.40 13.32 -13.50
CA PRO A 96 -9.54 13.43 -14.40
C PRO A 96 -9.39 12.63 -15.69
N ARG A 97 -8.17 12.22 -16.05
CA ARG A 97 -7.89 11.31 -17.17
C ARG A 97 -8.43 9.89 -16.95
N TYR A 98 -8.64 9.47 -15.70
CA TYR A 98 -9.23 8.16 -15.38
C TYR A 98 -10.75 8.26 -15.28
N HIS A 99 -11.25 9.10 -14.36
CA HIS A 99 -12.64 9.58 -14.32
C HIS A 99 -12.77 10.77 -13.35
N ALA A 100 -13.93 11.44 -13.37
CA ALA A 100 -14.18 12.70 -12.66
C ALA A 100 -14.01 12.67 -11.12
N HIS A 101 -13.98 11.48 -10.51
CA HIS A 101 -13.92 11.29 -9.06
C HIS A 101 -12.73 10.44 -8.62
N TYR A 102 -11.80 10.13 -9.53
CA TYR A 102 -10.61 9.35 -9.21
C TYR A 102 -9.64 10.24 -8.45
N TYR A 103 -9.67 10.18 -7.11
CA TYR A 103 -8.74 10.92 -6.25
C TYR A 103 -7.70 9.95 -5.71
N ALA A 104 -6.43 10.18 -6.02
CA ALA A 104 -5.37 9.23 -5.70
C ALA A 104 -4.05 9.90 -5.31
N ALA A 105 -3.19 9.13 -4.66
CA ALA A 105 -1.81 9.47 -4.36
C ALA A 105 -0.91 8.25 -4.62
N PHE A 106 0.35 8.51 -4.97
CA PHE A 106 1.30 7.49 -5.40
C PHE A 106 2.63 7.66 -4.67
N VAL A 107 3.16 6.56 -4.14
CA VAL A 107 4.44 6.51 -3.43
C VAL A 107 5.21 5.27 -3.90
N ILE A 108 6.51 5.44 -4.14
CA ILE A 108 7.43 4.32 -4.39
C ILE A 108 7.87 3.75 -3.05
N ASP A 109 7.70 2.44 -2.88
CA ASP A 109 8.10 1.70 -1.68
C ASP A 109 9.62 1.40 -1.63
N PRO A 110 10.13 0.71 -0.60
CA PRO A 110 11.55 0.36 -0.49
C PRO A 110 12.11 -0.47 -1.65
N ASP A 111 11.31 -1.38 -2.20
CA ASP A 111 11.68 -2.30 -3.29
C ASP A 111 11.47 -1.70 -4.68
N GLY A 112 10.91 -0.49 -4.76
CA GLY A 112 10.68 0.25 -6.00
C GLY A 112 9.31 0.01 -6.63
N HIS A 113 8.35 -0.60 -5.94
CA HIS A 113 6.96 -0.78 -6.37
C HIS A 113 6.18 0.54 -6.30
N ASN A 114 5.25 0.74 -7.24
CA ASN A 114 4.37 1.90 -7.25
C ASN A 114 3.10 1.62 -6.43
N ILE A 115 3.04 2.17 -5.23
CA ILE A 115 1.92 1.98 -4.31
C ILE A 115 0.96 3.16 -4.42
N GLU A 116 -0.29 2.83 -4.68
CA GLU A 116 -1.38 3.79 -4.84
C GLU A 116 -2.43 3.63 -3.75
N MET A 117 -2.96 4.75 -3.28
CA MET A 117 -4.22 4.79 -2.55
C MET A 117 -5.22 5.61 -3.37
N VAL A 118 -6.40 5.04 -3.61
CA VAL A 118 -7.43 5.65 -4.48
C VAL A 118 -8.79 5.69 -3.82
N CYS A 119 -9.45 6.85 -3.90
CA CYS A 119 -10.86 7.02 -3.59
C CYS A 119 -11.62 7.34 -4.89
N HIS A 120 -12.71 6.61 -5.15
CA HIS A 120 -13.57 6.82 -6.32
C HIS A 120 -14.82 7.66 -6.02
N LYS A 121 -15.00 8.10 -4.77
CA LYS A 121 -16.18 8.86 -4.35
C LYS A 121 -16.01 10.35 -4.64
N PRO A 122 -17.11 11.08 -4.90
CA PRO A 122 -17.07 12.53 -4.88
C PRO A 122 -16.68 13.03 -3.48
N GLU A 123 -16.32 14.32 -3.41
CA GLU A 123 -16.20 15.01 -2.13
C GLU A 123 -17.57 15.11 -1.48
N ALA A 124 -17.62 14.96 -0.15
CA ALA A 124 -18.85 15.08 0.62
C ALA A 124 -19.27 16.55 0.76
#